data_AF-A0A172TPD8-F1
#
_entry.id   AF-A0A172TPD8-F1
#
_cell.length_a   1.000
_cell.length_b   1.000
_cell.length_c   1.000
_cell.angle_alpha   90.00
_cell.angle_beta   90.00
_cell.angle_gamma   90.00
#
_symmetry.space_group_name_H-M   'P 1'
#
loop_
_entity.id
_entity.type
_entity.pdbx_description
1 polymer ?
#
loop_
_entity_poly.entity_id
_entity_poly.type
_entity_poly.pdbx_seq_one_letter_code
_entity_poly.pdbx_strand_id
1 'polypeptide(L)'
;MVSSFVIEYERTTGTPVVAVSCSKGGSSINLWLPGGAFLNDAIDRFQAASDWLGANGCTVRHAFMVWCQGETDAENGMSPAEYTTKLTSVMDAMICAGMETCYIVGIGRHRDDPDKFRPIAEAQIELCITYQHAALVSTKFADMAARGLMKDAFHYVQQAYNEVGAEAGANTAVHILGRNVD
;
A
#
# COMPACT_ATOMS: atom_id res chain seq x y z
N MET A 1 8.71 6.02 5.04
CA MET A 1 7.82 5.98 3.86
C MET A 1 6.61 6.86 4.08
N VAL A 2 5.76 6.54 5.08
CA VAL A 2 4.49 7.24 5.33
C VAL A 2 4.64 8.76 5.46
N SER A 3 5.63 9.27 6.20
CA SER A 3 5.83 10.72 6.35
C SER A 3 6.09 11.42 5.00
N SER A 4 6.94 10.85 4.15
CA SER A 4 7.22 11.40 2.81
C SER A 4 6.00 11.31 1.88
N PHE A 5 5.21 10.23 2.00
CA PHE A 5 3.93 10.11 1.29
C PHE A 5 2.98 11.25 1.64
N VAL A 6 2.77 11.48 2.94
CA VAL A 6 1.86 12.52 3.43
C VAL A 6 2.32 13.90 2.98
N ILE A 7 3.61 14.20 3.10
CA ILE A 7 4.21 15.48 2.67
C ILE A 7 3.95 15.72 1.18
N GLU A 8 4.25 14.75 0.32
CA GLU A 8 4.11 14.93 -1.13
C GLU A 8 2.64 14.95 -1.60
N TYR A 9 1.78 14.17 -0.95
CA TYR A 9 0.35 14.21 -1.20
C TYR A 9 -0.23 15.59 -0.86
N GLU A 10 0.06 16.11 0.33
CA GLU A 10 -0.42 17.42 0.78
C GLU A 10 0.16 18.54 -0.09
N ARG A 11 1.45 18.47 -0.44
CA ARG A 11 2.09 19.44 -1.34
C ARG A 11 1.39 19.54 -2.69
N THR A 12 0.84 18.44 -3.19
CA THR A 12 0.19 18.35 -4.50
C THR A 12 -1.29 18.70 -4.45
N THR A 13 -2.01 18.24 -3.41
CA THR A 13 -3.47 18.40 -3.31
C THR A 13 -3.90 19.62 -2.47
N GLY A 14 -3.01 20.17 -1.65
CA GLY A 14 -3.34 21.14 -0.61
C GLY A 14 -4.23 20.56 0.51
N THR A 15 -4.46 19.25 0.54
CA THR A 15 -5.31 18.59 1.53
C THR A 15 -4.47 17.78 2.51
N PRO A 16 -4.57 18.04 3.82
CA PRO A 16 -3.84 17.28 4.83
C PRO A 16 -4.34 15.83 4.90
N VAL A 17 -3.46 14.93 5.32
CA VAL A 17 -3.76 13.49 5.44
C VAL A 17 -3.67 13.07 6.91
N VAL A 18 -4.69 12.35 7.38
CA VAL A 18 -4.64 11.62 8.65
C VAL A 18 -4.24 10.17 8.34
N ALA A 19 -2.99 9.83 8.65
CA ALA A 19 -2.45 8.50 8.37
C ALA A 19 -2.74 7.53 9.52
N VAL A 20 -3.46 6.45 9.23
CA VAL A 20 -3.76 5.36 10.17
C VAL A 20 -2.79 4.20 9.94
N SER A 21 -1.88 3.97 10.88
CA SER A 21 -0.89 2.90 10.75
C SER A 21 -1.43 1.56 11.25
N CYS A 22 -1.45 0.57 10.35
CA CYS A 22 -1.90 -0.80 10.64
C CYS A 22 -0.83 -1.87 10.37
N SER A 23 0.32 -1.50 9.78
CA SER A 23 1.34 -2.45 9.30
C SER A 23 1.85 -3.42 10.37
N LYS A 24 2.08 -4.67 9.98
CA LYS A 24 2.75 -5.71 10.78
C LYS A 24 3.93 -6.29 10.02
N GLY A 25 5.12 -6.27 10.63
CA GLY A 25 6.32 -6.82 10.00
C GLY A 25 6.25 -8.36 9.88
N GLY A 26 6.76 -8.90 8.77
CA GLY A 26 6.84 -10.35 8.53
C GLY A 26 5.51 -11.08 8.39
N SER A 27 4.40 -10.35 8.17
CA SER A 27 3.09 -10.97 7.99
C SER A 27 2.86 -11.43 6.56
N SER A 28 2.47 -12.69 6.39
CA SER A 28 1.86 -13.20 5.14
C SER A 28 0.46 -12.65 4.95
N ILE A 29 0.01 -12.53 3.70
CA ILE A 29 -1.35 -12.10 3.35
C ILE A 29 -2.43 -13.00 3.96
N ASN A 30 -2.10 -14.25 4.32
CA ASN A 30 -3.02 -15.15 5.03
C ASN A 30 -3.50 -14.62 6.39
N LEU A 31 -2.74 -13.72 7.03
CA LEU A 31 -3.12 -13.09 8.29
C LEU A 31 -4.06 -11.87 8.10
N TRP A 32 -4.17 -11.41 6.85
CA TRP A 32 -4.92 -10.22 6.44
C TRP A 32 -6.25 -10.55 5.75
N LEU A 33 -6.63 -11.83 5.69
CA LEU A 33 -7.89 -12.24 5.06
C LEU A 33 -9.11 -11.79 5.87
N PRO A 34 -10.29 -11.64 5.23
CA PRO A 34 -11.53 -11.32 5.92
C PRO A 34 -11.82 -12.26 7.10
N GLY A 35 -12.21 -11.68 8.24
CA GLY A 35 -12.38 -12.39 9.50
C GLY A 35 -11.08 -12.63 10.29
N GLY A 36 -9.93 -12.32 9.71
CA GLY A 36 -8.63 -12.36 10.38
C GLY A 36 -8.37 -11.16 11.28
N ALA A 37 -7.59 -11.38 12.35
CA ALA A 37 -7.35 -10.36 13.38
C ALA A 37 -6.66 -9.09 12.85
N PHE A 38 -5.76 -9.20 11.87
CA PHE A 38 -5.03 -8.02 11.36
C PHE A 38 -5.90 -7.14 10.47
N LEU A 39 -6.75 -7.73 9.63
CA LEU A 39 -7.68 -6.97 8.82
C LEU A 39 -8.76 -6.32 9.69
N ASN A 40 -9.30 -7.04 10.67
CA ASN A 40 -10.27 -6.48 11.60
C ASN A 40 -9.67 -5.29 12.38
N ASP A 41 -8.45 -5.42 12.93
CA ASP A 41 -7.75 -4.30 13.59
C ASP A 41 -7.55 -3.11 12.64
N ALA A 42 -7.25 -3.34 11.36
CA ALA A 42 -7.11 -2.27 10.38
C ALA A 42 -8.44 -1.55 10.08
N ILE A 43 -9.54 -2.31 9.94
CA ILE A 43 -10.88 -1.78 9.73
C ILE A 43 -11.34 -0.98 10.97
N ASP A 44 -11.17 -1.55 12.17
CA ASP A 44 -11.55 -0.90 13.43
C ASP A 44 -10.81 0.43 13.64
N ARG A 45 -9.50 0.47 13.33
CA ARG A 45 -8.71 1.71 13.39
C ARG A 45 -9.17 2.75 12.37
N PHE A 46 -9.49 2.31 11.16
CA PHE A 46 -10.00 3.20 10.11
C PHE A 46 -11.35 3.82 10.51
N GLN A 47 -12.26 3.00 11.03
CA GLN A 47 -13.57 3.45 11.51
C GLN A 47 -13.42 4.40 12.69
N ALA A 48 -12.63 4.02 13.71
CA ALA A 48 -12.39 4.88 14.88
C ALA A 48 -11.78 6.24 14.51
N ALA A 49 -10.84 6.27 13.54
CA ALA A 49 -10.28 7.52 13.04
C ALA A 49 -11.33 8.36 12.29
N SER A 50 -12.15 7.73 11.45
CA SER A 50 -13.21 8.40 10.69
C SER A 50 -14.29 8.98 11.61
N ASP A 51 -14.72 8.22 12.61
CA ASP A 51 -15.68 8.65 13.62
C ASP A 51 -15.15 9.82 14.45
N TRP A 52 -13.89 9.74 14.89
CA TRP A 52 -13.26 10.82 15.63
C TRP A 52 -13.16 12.09 14.78
N LEU A 53 -12.77 11.99 13.51
CA LEU A 53 -12.70 13.14 12.61
C LEU A 53 -14.09 13.78 12.41
N GLY A 54 -15.12 12.97 12.15
CA GLY A 54 -16.49 13.45 12.01
C GLY A 54 -17.01 14.13 13.27
N ALA A 55 -16.78 13.52 14.45
CA ALA A 55 -17.17 14.10 15.74
C ALA A 55 -16.45 15.42 16.07
N ASN A 56 -15.26 15.65 15.48
CA ASN A 56 -14.47 16.87 15.63
C ASN A 56 -14.64 17.85 14.46
N GLY A 57 -15.71 17.73 13.68
CA GLY A 57 -16.07 18.69 12.64
C GLY A 57 -15.18 18.64 11.41
N CYS A 58 -14.40 17.58 11.23
CA CYS A 58 -13.58 17.37 10.04
C CYS A 58 -14.39 16.61 8.99
N THR A 59 -14.39 17.11 7.75
CA THR A 59 -14.96 16.40 6.60
C THR A 59 -13.86 15.59 5.91
N VAL A 60 -14.00 14.26 5.93
CA VAL A 60 -13.14 13.36 5.16
C VAL A 60 -13.53 13.46 3.69
N ARG A 61 -12.62 13.93 2.83
CA ARG A 61 -12.85 14.05 1.39
C ARG A 61 -12.63 12.72 0.65
N HIS A 62 -11.57 12.03 1.04
CA HIS A 62 -11.18 10.76 0.45
C HIS A 62 -10.72 9.78 1.52
N ALA A 63 -11.12 8.52 1.40
CA ALA A 63 -10.63 7.42 2.23
C ALA A 63 -9.99 6.34 1.36
N PHE A 64 -8.72 6.03 1.60
CA PHE A 64 -7.98 5.07 0.78
C PHE A 64 -6.96 4.26 1.60
N MET A 65 -6.60 3.09 1.07
CA MET A 65 -5.57 2.22 1.62
C MET A 65 -4.25 2.45 0.89
N VAL A 66 -3.11 2.38 1.59
CA VAL A 66 -1.79 2.23 0.96
C VAL A 66 -1.23 0.87 1.37
N TRP A 67 -1.01 -0.01 0.40
CA TRP A 67 -0.55 -1.38 0.62
C TRP A 67 0.89 -1.56 0.13
N CYS A 68 1.73 -2.10 1.00
CA CYS A 68 3.12 -2.46 0.73
C CYS A 68 3.43 -3.73 1.53
N GLN A 69 3.16 -4.89 0.93
CA GLN A 69 3.34 -6.21 1.53
C GLN A 69 3.41 -7.21 0.38
N GLY A 70 4.12 -8.33 0.57
CA GLY A 70 4.12 -9.47 -0.35
C GLY A 70 5.40 -10.30 -0.27
N GLU A 71 6.44 -9.74 0.36
CA GLU A 71 7.74 -10.37 0.54
C GLU A 71 7.61 -11.72 1.24
N THR A 72 6.88 -11.79 2.36
CA THR A 72 6.67 -13.05 3.10
C THR A 72 5.93 -14.11 2.28
N ASP A 73 5.00 -13.72 1.42
CA ASP A 73 4.26 -14.67 0.58
C ASP A 73 5.15 -15.21 -0.54
N ALA A 74 5.99 -14.36 -1.13
CA ALA A 74 7.02 -14.80 -2.07
C ALA A 74 8.03 -15.74 -1.40
N GLU A 75 8.46 -15.45 -0.16
CA GLU A 75 9.34 -16.34 0.60
C GLU A 75 8.73 -17.70 0.89
N ASN A 76 7.42 -17.74 1.15
CA ASN A 76 6.68 -18.97 1.38
C ASN A 76 6.33 -19.72 0.08
N GLY A 77 6.74 -19.21 -1.09
CA GLY A 77 6.46 -19.83 -2.39
C GLY A 77 4.99 -19.76 -2.81
N MET A 78 4.24 -18.76 -2.32
CA MET A 78 2.86 -18.54 -2.75
C MET A 78 2.80 -18.26 -4.25
N SER A 79 1.84 -18.86 -4.94
CA SER A 79 1.66 -18.59 -6.37
C SER A 79 1.11 -17.17 -6.61
N PRO A 80 1.49 -16.51 -7.72
CA PRO A 80 0.92 -15.22 -8.11
C PRO A 80 -0.61 -15.20 -8.11
N ALA A 81 -1.25 -16.23 -8.67
CA ALA A 81 -2.71 -16.34 -8.76
C ALA A 81 -3.39 -16.44 -7.38
N GLU A 82 -2.77 -17.18 -6.45
CA GLU A 82 -3.24 -17.26 -5.07
C GLU A 82 -3.09 -15.92 -4.36
N TYR A 83 -1.94 -15.27 -4.49
CA TYR A 83 -1.68 -13.96 -3.90
C TYR A 83 -2.68 -12.91 -4.40
N THR A 84 -2.90 -12.84 -5.71
CA THR A 84 -3.88 -11.93 -6.34
C THR A 84 -5.28 -12.16 -5.76
N THR A 85 -5.74 -13.41 -5.72
CA THR A 85 -7.07 -13.76 -5.17
C THR A 85 -7.22 -13.29 -3.72
N LYS A 86 -6.20 -13.53 -2.90
CA LYS A 86 -6.19 -13.14 -1.49
C LYS A 86 -6.15 -11.62 -1.34
N LEU A 87 -5.31 -10.93 -2.09
CA LEU A 87 -5.20 -9.47 -2.06
C LEU A 87 -6.49 -8.79 -2.50
N THR A 88 -7.14 -9.29 -3.54
CA THR A 88 -8.49 -8.82 -3.94
C THR A 88 -9.48 -8.97 -2.79
N SER A 89 -9.47 -10.10 -2.07
CA SER A 89 -10.37 -10.30 -0.91
C SER A 89 -10.09 -9.32 0.24
N VAL A 90 -8.82 -8.96 0.47
CA VAL A 90 -8.45 -7.92 1.45
C VAL A 90 -8.97 -6.55 1.00
N MET A 91 -8.77 -6.21 -0.29
CA MET A 91 -9.23 -4.96 -0.86
C MET A 91 -10.75 -4.84 -0.78
N ASP A 92 -11.50 -5.87 -1.21
CA ASP A 92 -12.96 -5.89 -1.15
C ASP A 92 -13.47 -5.62 0.26
N ALA A 93 -12.85 -6.22 1.29
CA ALA A 93 -13.24 -5.97 2.68
C ALA A 93 -12.99 -4.52 3.13
N MET A 94 -11.85 -3.91 2.73
CA MET A 94 -11.57 -2.51 3.02
C MET A 94 -12.49 -1.55 2.26
N ILE A 95 -12.84 -1.88 1.02
CA ILE A 95 -13.83 -1.13 0.22
C ILE A 95 -15.21 -1.21 0.89
N CYS A 96 -15.65 -2.41 1.30
CA CYS A 96 -16.88 -2.59 2.07
C CYS A 96 -16.89 -1.82 3.40
N ALA A 97 -15.71 -1.60 4.00
CA ALA A 97 -15.58 -0.80 5.22
C ALA A 97 -15.66 0.72 4.99
N GLY A 98 -15.61 1.19 3.74
CA GLY A 98 -15.77 2.60 3.38
C GLY A 98 -14.56 3.24 2.70
N MET A 99 -13.55 2.47 2.27
CA MET A 99 -12.46 2.99 1.43
C MET A 99 -12.85 3.01 -0.06
N GLU A 100 -12.23 3.91 -0.83
CA GLU A 100 -12.50 4.08 -2.27
C GLU A 100 -11.55 3.28 -3.15
N THR A 101 -10.27 3.20 -2.77
CA THR A 101 -9.20 2.64 -3.59
C THR A 101 -8.05 2.16 -2.70
N CYS A 102 -7.41 1.08 -3.14
CA CYS A 102 -6.16 0.57 -2.59
C CYS A 102 -5.00 0.98 -3.51
N TYR A 103 -4.10 1.81 -2.98
CA TYR A 103 -2.89 2.23 -3.65
C TYR A 103 -1.75 1.26 -3.34
N ILE A 104 -1.25 0.60 -4.38
CA ILE A 104 -0.19 -0.40 -4.28
C ILE A 104 1.18 0.28 -4.45
N VAL A 105 2.03 0.09 -3.46
CA VAL A 105 3.47 0.23 -3.59
C VAL A 105 4.02 -1.16 -3.85
N GLY A 106 4.50 -1.40 -5.06
CA GLY A 106 5.02 -2.70 -5.47
C GLY A 106 6.22 -3.09 -4.61
N ILE A 107 6.25 -4.36 -4.18
CA ILE A 107 7.40 -4.87 -3.42
C ILE A 107 8.67 -4.84 -4.27
N GLY A 108 9.82 -4.72 -3.59
CA GLY A 108 11.11 -4.72 -4.27
C GLY A 108 11.64 -6.11 -4.56
N ARG A 109 12.96 -6.21 -4.61
CA ARG A 109 13.67 -7.47 -4.90
C ARG A 109 14.41 -7.93 -3.65
N HIS A 110 14.53 -9.25 -3.49
CA HIS A 110 15.46 -9.80 -2.52
C HIS A 110 16.90 -9.46 -2.95
N ARG A 111 17.73 -8.99 -2.03
CA ARG A 111 19.08 -8.50 -2.35
C ARG A 111 19.94 -9.57 -3.05
N ASP A 112 19.88 -10.79 -2.53
CA ASP A 112 20.77 -11.88 -2.94
C ASP A 112 20.13 -12.82 -3.99
N ASP A 113 18.84 -12.63 -4.26
CA ASP A 113 18.07 -13.41 -5.25
C ASP A 113 17.00 -12.50 -5.90
N PRO A 114 17.39 -11.69 -6.90
CA PRO A 114 16.51 -10.66 -7.45
C PRO A 114 15.18 -11.18 -8.01
N ASP A 115 15.13 -12.47 -8.36
CA ASP A 115 13.96 -13.12 -8.95
C ASP A 115 13.00 -13.67 -7.90
N LYS A 116 13.42 -13.82 -6.64
CA LYS A 116 12.61 -14.39 -5.55
C LYS A 116 11.25 -13.71 -5.39
N PHE A 117 11.23 -12.38 -5.48
CA PHE A 117 10.02 -11.57 -5.24
C PHE A 117 9.31 -11.13 -6.53
N ARG A 118 9.97 -11.29 -7.68
CA ARG A 118 9.47 -10.83 -8.97
C ARG A 118 8.06 -11.34 -9.29
N PRO A 119 7.71 -12.63 -9.10
CA PRO A 119 6.38 -13.12 -9.44
C PRO A 119 5.24 -12.43 -8.66
N ILE A 120 5.45 -12.12 -7.37
CA ILE A 120 4.46 -11.41 -6.55
C ILE A 120 4.42 -9.92 -6.91
N ALA A 121 5.56 -9.29 -7.18
CA ALA A 121 5.61 -7.90 -7.65
C ALA A 121 4.90 -7.72 -9.01
N GLU A 122 5.06 -8.66 -9.94
CA GLU A 122 4.36 -8.66 -11.22
C GLU A 122 2.85 -8.88 -11.05
N ALA A 123 2.44 -9.77 -10.13
CA ALA A 123 1.03 -9.97 -9.78
C ALA A 123 0.38 -8.69 -9.23
N GLN A 124 1.11 -7.92 -8.43
CA GLN A 124 0.65 -6.62 -7.92
C GLN A 124 0.42 -5.60 -9.03
N ILE A 125 1.34 -5.53 -10.00
CA ILE A 125 1.22 -4.64 -11.16
C ILE A 125 0.02 -5.04 -12.01
N GLU A 126 -0.12 -6.33 -12.32
CA GLU A 126 -1.23 -6.85 -13.12
C GLU A 126 -2.59 -6.64 -12.43
N LEU A 127 -2.66 -6.81 -11.11
CA LEU A 127 -3.87 -6.53 -10.35
C LEU A 127 -4.28 -5.05 -10.47
N CYS A 128 -3.34 -4.11 -10.46
CA CYS A 128 -3.63 -2.69 -10.66
C CYS A 128 -4.12 -2.34 -12.08
N ILE A 129 -3.91 -3.22 -13.07
CA ILE A 129 -4.45 -3.05 -14.43
C ILE A 129 -5.87 -3.63 -14.51
N THR A 130 -6.12 -4.75 -13.81
CA THR A 130 -7.32 -5.57 -13.99
C THR A 130 -8.42 -5.32 -12.97
N TYR A 131 -8.11 -4.72 -11.81
CA TYR A 131 -9.06 -4.50 -10.72
C TYR A 131 -9.27 -3.02 -10.44
N GLN A 132 -10.50 -2.54 -10.64
CA GLN A 132 -10.86 -1.11 -10.63
C GLN A 132 -10.58 -0.36 -9.31
N HIS A 133 -10.51 -1.08 -8.19
CA HIS A 133 -10.23 -0.51 -6.88
C HIS A 133 -8.74 -0.58 -6.51
N ALA A 134 -7.86 -1.02 -7.41
CA ALA A 134 -6.41 -1.01 -7.23
C ALA A 134 -5.73 -0.01 -8.16
N ALA A 135 -4.75 0.72 -7.66
CA ALA A 135 -3.92 1.62 -8.46
C ALA A 135 -2.46 1.54 -8.03
N LEU A 136 -1.55 1.38 -8.99
CA LEU A 136 -0.11 1.33 -8.74
C LEU A 136 0.43 2.74 -8.58
N VAL A 137 1.14 3.00 -7.47
CA VAL A 137 1.65 4.35 -7.16
C VAL A 137 3.17 4.41 -7.04
N SER A 138 3.85 3.27 -6.91
CA SER A 138 5.31 3.21 -7.02
C SER A 138 5.79 1.78 -7.27
N THR A 139 6.86 1.64 -8.05
CA THR A 139 7.63 0.40 -8.23
C THR A 139 9.08 0.55 -7.80
N LYS A 140 9.46 1.71 -7.24
CA LYS A 140 10.85 2.09 -6.98
C LYS A 140 11.62 1.14 -6.09
N PHE A 141 10.94 0.37 -5.23
CA PHE A 141 11.62 -0.64 -4.41
C PHE A 141 12.36 -1.69 -5.25
N ALA A 142 11.93 -1.95 -6.48
CA ALA A 142 12.59 -2.90 -7.39
C ALA A 142 14.05 -2.53 -7.71
N ASP A 143 14.41 -1.25 -7.64
CA ASP A 143 15.75 -0.75 -8.01
C ASP A 143 16.69 -0.59 -6.81
N MET A 144 16.18 -0.69 -5.58
CA MET A 144 16.93 -0.29 -4.38
C MET A 144 18.14 -1.19 -4.11
N ALA A 145 18.04 -2.49 -4.44
CA ALA A 145 19.17 -3.42 -4.35
C ALA A 145 20.32 -3.01 -5.26
N ALA A 146 20.04 -2.74 -6.55
CA ALA A 146 21.03 -2.30 -7.52
C ALA A 146 21.67 -0.95 -7.15
N ARG A 147 20.93 -0.11 -6.42
CA ARG A 147 21.38 1.21 -5.94
C ARG A 147 22.12 1.17 -4.60
N GLY A 148 22.29 -0.01 -3.98
CA GLY A 148 22.93 -0.13 -2.68
C GLY A 148 22.13 0.47 -1.52
N LEU A 149 20.81 0.61 -1.67
CA LEU A 149 19.91 1.21 -0.68
C LEU A 149 19.18 0.17 0.19
N MET A 150 19.77 -1.01 0.31
CA MET A 150 19.29 -2.10 1.18
C MET A 150 19.98 -2.01 2.54
N LYS A 151 19.21 -2.19 3.62
CA LYS A 151 19.71 -2.37 4.99
C LYS A 151 20.12 -3.81 5.25
N ASP A 152 19.31 -4.75 4.77
CA ASP A 152 19.56 -6.20 4.84
C ASP A 152 19.03 -6.87 3.56
N ALA A 153 18.75 -8.18 3.57
CA ALA A 153 18.31 -8.89 2.37
C ALA A 153 16.91 -8.47 1.88
N PHE A 154 16.11 -7.82 2.74
CA PHE A 154 14.69 -7.53 2.51
C PHE A 154 14.31 -6.07 2.78
N HIS A 155 14.98 -5.42 3.74
CA HIS A 155 14.65 -4.08 4.19
C HIS A 155 15.53 -3.02 3.57
N TYR A 156 15.03 -1.79 3.54
CA TYR A 156 15.67 -0.65 2.90
C TYR A 156 16.24 0.35 3.91
N VAL A 157 17.18 1.18 3.48
CA VAL A 157 17.61 2.34 4.28
C VAL A 157 16.57 3.46 4.22
N GLN A 158 16.63 4.42 5.15
CA GLN A 158 15.65 5.51 5.23
C GLN A 158 15.54 6.32 3.93
N GLN A 159 16.64 6.50 3.20
CA GLN A 159 16.64 7.19 1.91
C GLN A 159 15.67 6.53 0.91
N ALA A 160 15.74 5.20 0.72
CA ALA A 160 14.84 4.47 -0.16
C ALA A 160 13.38 4.65 0.27
N TYR A 161 13.08 4.52 1.56
CA TYR A 161 11.73 4.73 2.08
C TYR A 161 11.21 6.14 1.82
N ASN A 162 12.07 7.17 1.85
CA ASN A 162 11.68 8.54 1.55
C ASN A 162 11.40 8.71 0.05
N GLU A 163 12.24 8.16 -0.81
CA GLU A 163 12.08 8.24 -2.27
C GLU A 163 10.82 7.52 -2.77
N VAL A 164 10.54 6.34 -2.23
CA VAL A 164 9.30 5.58 -2.55
C VAL A 164 8.08 6.29 -1.99
N GLY A 165 8.14 6.73 -0.72
CA GLY A 165 7.04 7.45 -0.10
C GLY A 165 6.68 8.72 -0.87
N ALA A 166 7.68 9.50 -1.27
CA ALA A 166 7.49 10.72 -2.04
C ALA A 166 6.81 10.47 -3.40
N GLU A 167 7.28 9.49 -4.16
CA GLU A 167 6.64 9.13 -5.44
C GLU A 167 5.22 8.61 -5.25
N ALA A 168 5.02 7.70 -4.30
CA ALA A 168 3.70 7.14 -4.02
C ALA A 168 2.70 8.24 -3.62
N GLY A 169 3.11 9.19 -2.77
CA GLY A 169 2.27 10.32 -2.37
C GLY A 169 1.88 11.22 -3.54
N ALA A 170 2.85 11.58 -4.39
CA ALA A 170 2.62 12.39 -5.58
C ALA A 170 1.71 11.69 -6.60
N ASN A 171 1.94 10.40 -6.87
CA ASN A 171 1.13 9.63 -7.81
C ASN A 171 -0.30 9.41 -7.30
N THR A 172 -0.47 9.13 -6.01
CA THR A 172 -1.81 9.07 -5.39
C THR A 172 -2.54 10.41 -5.53
N ALA A 173 -1.85 11.54 -5.28
CA ALA A 173 -2.44 12.86 -5.43
C ALA A 173 -2.91 13.14 -6.86
N VAL A 174 -2.06 12.86 -7.86
CA VAL A 174 -2.41 13.02 -9.28
C VAL A 174 -3.62 12.16 -9.66
N HIS A 175 -3.64 10.91 -9.21
CA HIS A 175 -4.75 10.01 -9.50
C HIS A 175 -6.08 10.48 -8.88
N ILE A 176 -6.07 10.98 -7.64
CA ILE A 176 -7.27 11.55 -7.00
C ILE A 176 -7.73 12.83 -7.70
N LEU A 177 -6.81 13.74 -8.02
CA LEU A 177 -7.17 14.98 -8.72
C LEU A 177 -7.71 14.72 -10.14
N GLY A 178 -7.18 13.71 -10.82
CA GLY A 178 -7.68 13.27 -12.13
C GLY A 178 -9.07 12.64 -12.11
N ARG A 179 -9.54 12.16 -10.95
CA ARG A 179 -10.93 11.70 -10.74
C ARG A 179 -11.91 12.85 -10.53
N ASN A 180 -11.44 14.05 -10.19
CA ASN A 180 -12.28 15.22 -9.92
C ASN A 180 -12.58 16.06 -11.18
N VAL A 181 -12.57 15.45 -12.37
CA VAL A 181 -13.04 16.08 -13.60
C VAL A 181 -14.52 15.73 -13.80
N ASP A 182 -15.34 16.68 -13.36
CA ASP A 182 -16.81 16.84 -13.43
C ASP A 182 -17.71 15.94 -12.56
#